data_AF-A0A924N993-F1
#
_entry.id   AF-A0A924N993-F1
#
_cell.length_a   1.000
_cell.length_b   1.000
_cell.length_c   1.000
_cell.angle_alpha   90.00
_cell.angle_beta   90.00
_cell.angle_gamma   90.00
#
_symmetry.space_group_name_H-M   'P 1'
#
loop_
_entity.id
_entity.type
_entity.pdbx_description
1 polymer ?
#
loop_
_entity_poly.entity_id
_entity_poly.type
_entity_poly.pdbx_seq_one_letter_code
_entity_poly.pdbx_strand_id
1 'polypeptide(L)'
;MINNDPPHEEPAVPPASLAPDLASMLTLQPLGDRDVPENVARLWNQLALGDRSLILCLEAIVRSVRIDGTAPIDEVAIRYTDARARADAAVDTVASAANPEPGSHADRMQLIQSVLPSLARSGLISIPVDDASAPGAAITISSPFLRVALLEAGLIQLDTALDSVGLQVERVARRPLMNGGSPPDGDWSRIWFAAARHAWSTLAVVSASPGESAIAAASMLADAGHLYDRGTVELIDATGVTPAAVEQVLASMTGATARRAQMIIALDNPLENAAMIPIARHANIAVLCVRLGEPTIDVSRRTIDIIGREYFVGSIAVR
;
A
#
# COMPACT_ATOMS: atom_id res chain seq x y z
N MET A 1 70.26 -32.13 -48.44
CA MET A 1 69.28 -32.87 -47.62
C MET A 1 69.33 -32.26 -46.23
N ILE A 2 68.43 -31.33 -45.94
CA ILE A 2 68.31 -30.68 -44.62
C ILE A 2 66.81 -30.67 -44.29
N ASN A 3 66.52 -31.19 -43.10
CA ASN A 3 65.20 -31.52 -42.56
C ASN A 3 64.30 -30.30 -42.38
N ASN A 4 63.01 -30.50 -42.71
CA ASN A 4 61.89 -29.70 -42.22
C ASN A 4 61.52 -30.18 -40.81
N ASP A 5 61.53 -29.26 -39.85
CA ASP A 5 60.89 -29.42 -38.54
C ASP A 5 59.73 -28.39 -38.47
N PRO A 6 58.49 -28.80 -38.14
CA PRO A 6 57.36 -27.87 -38.02
C PRO A 6 57.34 -27.16 -36.66
N PRO A 7 56.67 -25.99 -36.56
CA PRO A 7 56.67 -25.16 -35.37
C PRO A 7 55.75 -25.71 -34.27
N HIS A 8 56.18 -25.51 -33.02
CA HIS A 8 55.42 -25.78 -31.80
C HIS A 8 54.12 -24.95 -31.74
N GLU A 9 52.99 -25.64 -31.53
CA GLU A 9 51.71 -25.04 -31.16
C GLU A 9 51.78 -24.46 -29.73
N GLU A 10 51.54 -23.16 -29.64
CA GLU A 10 51.36 -22.39 -28.41
C GLU A 10 49.90 -22.54 -27.93
N PRO A 11 49.62 -22.99 -26.69
CA PRO A 11 48.25 -23.18 -26.24
C PRO A 11 47.57 -21.83 -25.97
N ALA A 12 46.45 -21.63 -26.66
CA ALA A 12 45.56 -20.48 -26.52
C ALA A 12 45.05 -20.32 -25.08
N VAL A 13 45.39 -19.20 -24.45
CA VAL A 13 44.84 -18.74 -23.17
C VAL A 13 43.41 -18.22 -23.41
N PRO A 14 42.38 -18.77 -22.76
CA PRO A 14 41.02 -18.23 -22.85
C PRO A 14 40.92 -16.88 -22.10
N PRO A 15 40.15 -15.90 -22.59
CA PRO A 15 39.94 -14.65 -21.89
C PRO A 15 39.21 -14.88 -20.57
N ALA A 16 39.74 -14.25 -19.52
CA ALA A 16 39.19 -14.26 -18.16
C ALA A 16 37.70 -13.92 -18.17
N SER A 17 36.89 -14.95 -17.89
CA SER A 17 35.46 -14.86 -17.69
C SER A 17 35.16 -14.09 -16.41
N LEU A 18 34.43 -12.98 -16.59
CA LEU A 18 33.38 -12.43 -15.72
C LEU A 18 33.61 -12.58 -14.21
N ALA A 19 33.98 -11.46 -13.58
CA ALA A 19 33.71 -11.24 -12.16
C ALA A 19 32.21 -11.49 -11.90
N PRO A 20 31.84 -12.29 -10.88
CA PRO A 20 30.45 -12.45 -10.51
C PRO A 20 29.90 -11.10 -10.04
N ASP A 21 28.80 -10.69 -10.66
CA ASP A 21 28.02 -9.52 -10.29
C ASP A 21 27.54 -9.66 -8.83
N LEU A 22 28.09 -8.83 -7.94
CA LEU A 22 27.77 -8.83 -6.50
C LEU A 22 26.28 -8.54 -6.24
N ALA A 23 25.54 -7.95 -7.19
CA ALA A 23 24.10 -7.76 -7.08
C ALA A 23 23.31 -9.09 -7.17
N SER A 24 23.90 -10.13 -7.78
CA SER A 24 23.27 -11.45 -7.92
C SER A 24 23.56 -12.41 -6.76
N MET A 25 24.45 -12.05 -5.81
CA MET A 25 24.73 -12.88 -4.61
C MET A 25 23.83 -12.57 -3.41
N LEU A 26 23.00 -11.52 -3.48
CA LEU A 26 22.03 -11.16 -2.43
C LEU A 26 20.58 -11.52 -2.78
N THR A 27 20.34 -12.30 -3.83
CA THR A 27 19.01 -12.91 -4.05
C THR A 27 18.80 -14.04 -3.05
N LEU A 28 18.26 -13.69 -1.89
CA LEU A 28 17.59 -14.63 -0.99
C LEU A 28 16.51 -15.36 -1.81
N GLN A 29 16.74 -16.64 -2.15
CA GLN A 29 15.67 -17.50 -2.64
C GLN A 29 14.65 -17.71 -1.49
N PRO A 30 13.37 -17.38 -1.66
CA PRO A 30 12.37 -17.65 -0.63
C PRO A 30 11.98 -19.14 -0.63
N LEU A 31 12.01 -19.76 0.57
CA LEU A 31 11.55 -21.13 0.87
C LEU A 31 10.08 -21.15 1.35
N GLY A 32 9.29 -22.13 0.86
CA GLY A 32 7.89 -22.45 1.25
C GLY A 32 7.67 -22.82 2.74
N ASP A 33 6.49 -23.05 3.31
CA ASP A 33 5.24 -23.73 2.85
C ASP A 33 3.97 -22.85 2.96
N ARG A 34 4.14 -21.53 3.02
CA ARG A 34 3.16 -20.56 2.55
C ARG A 34 3.97 -19.57 1.72
N ASP A 35 3.83 -19.64 0.40
CA ASP A 35 4.48 -18.68 -0.47
C ASP A 35 4.07 -17.29 -0.04
N VAL A 36 5.05 -16.52 0.43
CA VAL A 36 4.82 -15.11 0.70
C VAL A 36 4.42 -14.48 -0.63
N PRO A 37 3.26 -13.81 -0.69
CA PRO A 37 2.82 -13.13 -1.90
C PRO A 37 3.89 -12.19 -2.46
N GLU A 38 4.05 -12.17 -3.79
CA GLU A 38 5.11 -11.42 -4.47
C GLU A 38 5.05 -9.90 -4.17
N ASN A 39 3.85 -9.36 -3.96
CA ASN A 39 3.63 -7.97 -3.52
C ASN A 39 4.22 -7.70 -2.13
N VAL A 40 4.10 -8.65 -1.19
CA VAL A 40 4.69 -8.58 0.15
C VAL A 40 6.22 -8.72 0.10
N ALA A 41 6.76 -9.50 -0.84
CA ALA A 41 8.21 -9.57 -1.06
C ALA A 41 8.77 -8.26 -1.65
N ARG A 42 8.05 -7.59 -2.57
CA ARG A 42 8.47 -6.32 -3.18
C ARG A 42 8.47 -5.14 -2.20
N LEU A 43 7.32 -4.85 -1.58
CA LEU A 43 7.24 -4.97 -0.13
C LEU A 43 8.51 -4.77 0.70
N TRP A 44 8.94 -5.91 1.21
CA TRP A 44 10.11 -6.08 2.03
C TRP A 44 11.38 -5.55 1.38
N ASN A 45 11.59 -5.74 0.08
CA ASN A 45 12.77 -5.19 -0.61
C ASN A 45 12.79 -3.65 -0.64
N GLN A 46 11.63 -2.99 -0.63
CA GLN A 46 11.54 -1.53 -0.58
C GLN A 46 11.64 -0.96 0.83
N LEU A 47 11.07 -1.66 1.83
CA LEU A 47 11.14 -1.25 3.24
C LEU A 47 12.48 -1.63 3.90
N ALA A 48 13.18 -2.63 3.35
CA ALA A 48 14.47 -3.08 3.85
C ALA A 48 15.56 -2.05 3.53
N LEU A 49 15.69 -1.10 4.44
CA LEU A 49 16.86 -0.25 4.63
C LEU A 49 18.08 -1.07 5.13
N GLY A 50 18.46 -2.12 4.40
CA GLY A 50 19.76 -2.79 4.54
C GLY A 50 19.98 -3.71 5.76
N ASP A 51 19.00 -3.88 6.66
CA ASP A 51 19.17 -4.72 7.85
C ASP A 51 18.45 -6.08 7.72
N ARG A 52 19.23 -7.16 7.64
CA ARG A 52 18.75 -8.55 7.54
C ARG A 52 17.86 -8.94 8.72
N SER A 53 18.12 -8.43 9.92
CA SER A 53 17.34 -8.76 11.12
C SER A 53 15.91 -8.22 11.05
N LEU A 54 15.71 -7.04 10.44
CA LEU A 54 14.36 -6.47 10.26
C LEU A 54 13.53 -7.32 9.30
N ILE A 55 14.14 -7.79 8.20
CA ILE A 55 13.47 -8.64 7.21
C ILE A 55 13.02 -9.95 7.84
N LEU A 56 13.93 -10.63 8.56
CA LEU A 56 13.62 -11.90 9.23
C LEU A 56 12.53 -11.73 10.31
N CYS A 57 12.55 -10.61 11.02
CA CYS A 57 11.50 -10.31 12.00
C CYS A 57 10.15 -10.04 11.33
N LEU A 58 10.14 -9.32 10.22
CA LEU A 58 8.90 -9.05 9.50
C LEU A 58 8.32 -10.34 8.88
N GLU A 59 9.17 -11.23 8.36
CA GLU A 59 8.77 -12.58 7.94
C GLU A 59 8.16 -13.36 9.11
N ALA A 60 8.81 -13.35 10.28
CA ALA A 60 8.32 -14.01 11.48
C ALA A 60 6.96 -13.46 11.94
N ILE A 61 6.76 -12.14 11.90
CA ILE A 61 5.47 -11.49 12.20
C ILE A 61 4.40 -11.95 11.23
N VAL A 62 4.65 -11.90 9.92
CA VAL A 62 3.68 -12.30 8.89
C VAL A 62 3.30 -13.78 9.00
N ARG A 63 4.24 -14.65 9.38
CA ARG A 63 3.97 -16.07 9.60
C ARG A 63 3.25 -16.37 10.92
N SER A 64 3.30 -15.47 11.90
CA SER A 64 2.63 -15.59 13.20
C SER A 64 1.37 -14.75 13.33
N VAL A 65 0.97 -14.02 12.27
CA VAL A 65 -0.22 -13.19 12.30
C VAL A 65 -1.48 -14.04 12.39
N ARG A 66 -2.36 -13.67 13.32
CA ARG A 66 -3.69 -14.26 13.48
C ARG A 66 -4.69 -13.52 12.58
N ILE A 67 -5.88 -14.10 12.46
CA ILE A 67 -6.96 -13.56 11.62
C ILE A 67 -7.35 -12.13 12.03
N ASP A 68 -7.21 -11.78 13.30
CA ASP A 68 -7.47 -10.45 13.86
C ASP A 68 -6.39 -9.39 13.56
N GLY A 69 -5.29 -9.76 12.88
CA GLY A 69 -4.18 -8.87 12.59
C GLY A 69 -3.18 -8.69 13.73
N THR A 70 -3.28 -9.49 14.79
CA THR A 70 -2.31 -9.52 15.89
C THR A 70 -1.34 -10.69 15.75
N ALA A 71 -0.12 -10.55 16.26
CA ALA A 71 0.91 -11.59 16.27
C ALA A 71 1.49 -11.74 17.68
N PRO A 72 1.31 -12.89 18.36
CA PRO A 72 1.86 -13.11 19.70
C PRO A 72 3.38 -13.02 19.70
N ILE A 73 3.97 -12.25 20.61
CA ILE A 73 5.42 -12.01 20.67
C ILE A 73 6.19 -13.32 20.83
N ASP A 74 5.67 -14.27 21.61
CA ASP A 74 6.29 -15.60 21.79
C ASP A 74 6.38 -16.39 20.48
N GLU A 75 5.30 -16.41 19.69
CA GLU A 75 5.28 -17.09 18.40
C GLU A 75 6.21 -16.39 17.39
N VAL A 76 6.25 -15.05 17.41
CA VAL A 76 7.19 -14.27 16.58
C VAL A 76 8.64 -14.57 16.97
N ALA A 77 8.95 -14.68 18.27
CA ALA A 77 10.30 -14.97 18.74
C ALA A 77 10.79 -16.35 18.30
N ILE A 78 9.94 -17.38 18.38
CA ILE A 78 10.25 -18.73 17.91
C ILE A 78 10.57 -18.70 16.41
N ARG A 79 9.67 -18.13 15.60
CA ARG A 79 9.85 -18.07 14.14
C ARG A 79 11.03 -17.21 13.71
N TYR A 80 11.32 -16.12 14.43
CA TYR A 80 12.49 -15.28 14.17
C TYR A 80 13.79 -16.04 14.40
N THR A 81 13.87 -16.79 15.51
CA THR A 81 15.02 -17.65 15.82
C THR A 81 15.21 -18.72 14.74
N ASP A 82 14.12 -19.38 14.32
CA ASP A 82 14.16 -20.38 13.25
C ASP A 82 14.59 -19.77 11.90
N ALA A 83 14.07 -18.58 11.57
CA ALA A 83 14.42 -17.87 10.35
C ALA A 83 15.90 -17.46 10.33
N ARG A 84 16.41 -16.98 11.47
CA ARG A 84 17.82 -16.63 11.64
C ARG A 84 18.73 -17.85 11.55
N ALA A 85 18.39 -18.95 12.22
CA ALA A 85 19.15 -20.20 12.13
C ALA A 85 19.23 -20.73 10.68
N ARG A 86 18.12 -20.69 9.92
CA ARG A 86 18.11 -21.03 8.48
C ARG A 86 18.98 -20.08 7.66
N ALA A 87 18.92 -18.78 7.96
CA ALA A 87 19.66 -17.74 7.27
C ALA A 87 21.17 -17.87 7.52
N ASP A 88 21.57 -18.23 8.73
CA ASP A 88 22.98 -18.46 9.11
C ASP A 88 23.49 -19.77 8.50
N ALA A 89 22.71 -20.86 8.55
CA ALA A 89 23.06 -22.13 7.90
C ALA A 89 23.28 -22.00 6.38
N ALA A 90 22.50 -21.14 5.71
CA ALA A 90 22.67 -20.86 4.28
C ALA A 90 23.98 -20.13 3.96
N VAL A 91 24.52 -19.35 4.92
CA VAL A 91 25.82 -18.68 4.79
C VAL A 91 26.96 -19.65 5.11
N ASP A 92 26.78 -20.48 6.14
CA ASP A 92 27.79 -21.42 6.64
C ASP A 92 27.91 -22.71 5.82
N THR A 93 27.08 -22.90 4.78
CA THR A 93 27.21 -24.04 3.85
C THR A 93 28.58 -24.08 3.13
N VAL A 94 29.38 -23.02 3.24
CA VAL A 94 30.77 -22.95 2.74
C VAL A 94 31.84 -23.19 3.83
N ALA A 95 31.49 -23.15 5.12
CA ALA A 95 32.46 -23.23 6.22
C ALA A 95 31.94 -23.99 7.45
N SER A 96 32.20 -25.31 7.45
CA SER A 96 32.40 -26.14 8.65
C SER A 96 31.19 -26.44 9.56
N ALA A 97 30.93 -27.75 9.70
CA ALA A 97 29.93 -28.36 10.58
C ALA A 97 30.32 -28.28 12.08
N ALA A 98 30.20 -27.11 12.69
CA ALA A 98 30.19 -26.95 14.14
C ALA A 98 28.74 -26.90 14.64
N ASN A 99 28.41 -27.72 15.64
CA ASN A 99 27.06 -27.80 16.22
C ASN A 99 26.59 -26.43 16.73
N PRO A 100 25.44 -25.90 16.25
CA PRO A 100 24.88 -24.66 16.78
C PRO A 100 24.34 -24.91 18.20
N GLU A 101 24.98 -24.28 19.18
CA GLU A 101 24.47 -24.13 20.55
C GLU A 101 23.20 -23.25 20.57
N PRO A 102 22.29 -23.44 21.54
CA PRO A 102 20.94 -22.89 21.50
C PRO A 102 20.91 -21.35 21.67
N GLY A 103 20.83 -20.63 20.56
CA GLY A 103 20.67 -19.16 20.48
C GLY A 103 19.33 -18.60 21.02
N SER A 104 18.41 -19.45 21.49
CA SER A 104 17.00 -19.07 21.74
C SER A 104 16.82 -17.89 22.71
N HIS A 105 17.62 -17.78 23.77
CA HIS A 105 17.47 -16.67 24.73
C HIS A 105 18.11 -15.37 24.25
N ALA A 106 19.32 -15.44 23.68
CA ALA A 106 20.01 -14.26 23.17
C ALA A 106 19.29 -13.66 21.96
N ASP A 107 18.78 -14.50 21.05
CA ASP A 107 18.00 -14.07 19.89
C ASP A 107 16.68 -13.42 20.30
N ARG A 108 15.99 -14.00 21.29
CA ARG A 108 14.78 -13.41 21.86
C ARG A 108 15.06 -12.05 22.50
N MET A 109 16.16 -11.91 23.24
CA MET A 109 16.55 -10.64 23.84
C MET A 109 16.86 -9.59 22.77
N GLN A 110 17.60 -9.95 21.71
CA GLN A 110 17.89 -9.05 20.59
C GLN A 110 16.60 -8.61 19.87
N LEU A 111 15.68 -9.55 19.63
CA LEU A 111 14.38 -9.26 19.01
C LEU A 111 13.60 -8.21 19.81
N ILE A 112 13.46 -8.43 21.13
CA ILE A 112 12.66 -7.57 22.01
C ILE A 112 13.33 -6.20 22.22
N GLN A 113 14.65 -6.16 22.41
CA GLN A 113 15.34 -4.93 22.79
C GLN A 113 15.72 -4.03 21.61
N SER A 114 15.86 -4.58 20.40
CA SER A 114 16.38 -3.84 19.25
C SER A 114 15.45 -3.88 18.05
N VAL A 115 15.12 -5.09 17.59
CA VAL A 115 14.46 -5.28 16.29
C VAL A 115 13.01 -4.81 16.32
N LEU A 116 12.22 -5.23 17.33
CA LEU A 116 10.83 -4.82 17.48
C LEU A 116 10.69 -3.29 17.68
N PRO A 117 11.44 -2.63 18.60
CA PRO A 117 11.41 -1.17 18.71
C PRO A 117 11.79 -0.44 17.43
N SER A 118 12.69 -1.01 16.62
CA SER A 118 13.04 -0.44 15.31
C SER A 118 11.87 -0.49 14.33
N LEU A 119 11.18 -1.64 14.22
CA LEU A 119 9.97 -1.79 13.39
C LEU A 119 8.80 -0.94 13.89
N ALA A 120 8.68 -0.75 15.21
CA ALA A 120 7.67 0.12 15.78
C ALA A 120 7.93 1.60 15.43
N ARG A 121 9.18 2.05 15.51
CA ARG A 121 9.59 3.41 15.11
C ARG A 121 9.35 3.69 13.63
N SER A 122 9.43 2.67 12.77
CA SER A 122 9.10 2.82 11.34
C SER A 122 7.59 2.82 11.06
N GLY A 123 6.73 2.70 12.09
CA GLY A 123 5.27 2.70 11.96
C GLY A 123 4.70 1.44 11.32
N LEU A 124 5.50 0.38 11.17
CA LEU A 124 5.03 -0.87 10.57
C LEU A 124 4.16 -1.68 11.53
N ILE A 125 4.53 -1.64 12.81
CA ILE A 125 3.85 -2.35 13.89
C ILE A 125 3.63 -1.44 15.08
N SER A 126 2.68 -1.80 15.93
CA SER A 126 2.52 -1.24 17.27
C SER A 126 2.77 -2.35 18.28
N ILE A 127 3.60 -2.03 19.27
CA ILE A 127 3.89 -2.89 20.40
C ILE A 127 3.05 -2.37 21.57
N PRO A 128 2.36 -3.23 22.34
CA PRO A 128 1.61 -2.82 23.52
C PRO A 128 2.56 -2.11 24.50
N VAL A 129 2.10 -0.99 25.06
CA VAL A 129 2.91 -0.12 25.93
C VAL A 129 3.24 -0.81 27.26
N ASP A 130 2.39 -1.73 27.70
CA ASP A 130 2.42 -2.36 29.03
C ASP A 130 3.35 -3.59 29.10
N ASP A 131 4.58 -3.45 28.60
CA ASP A 131 5.67 -4.44 28.72
C ASP A 131 5.63 -5.55 27.64
N ALA A 132 6.46 -5.39 26.61
CA ALA A 132 6.64 -6.37 25.52
C ALA A 132 7.16 -7.73 26.01
N SER A 133 7.62 -7.80 27.26
CA SER A 133 8.08 -9.03 27.90
C SER A 133 6.96 -9.80 28.60
N ALA A 134 5.77 -9.21 28.74
CA ALA A 134 4.65 -9.82 29.42
C ALA A 134 4.16 -11.07 28.67
N PRO A 135 3.83 -12.16 29.38
CA PRO A 135 3.27 -13.36 28.75
C PRO A 135 1.93 -13.02 28.09
N GLY A 136 1.80 -13.36 26.81
CA GLY A 136 0.61 -13.05 26.01
C GLY A 136 0.61 -11.68 25.33
N ALA A 137 1.70 -10.89 25.43
CA ALA A 137 1.84 -9.67 24.65
C ALA A 137 1.76 -9.98 23.15
N ALA A 138 0.98 -9.18 22.41
CA ALA A 138 0.74 -9.35 20.99
C ALA A 138 1.06 -8.05 20.26
N ILE A 139 1.76 -8.18 19.13
CA ILE A 139 2.08 -7.09 18.22
C ILE A 139 0.88 -6.88 17.30
N THR A 140 0.52 -5.62 17.05
CA THR A 140 -0.50 -5.28 16.05
C THR A 140 0.17 -4.69 14.82
N ILE A 141 -0.29 -5.07 13.62
CA ILE A 141 0.21 -4.47 12.38
C ILE A 141 -0.45 -3.10 12.21
N SER A 142 0.35 -2.04 12.25
CA SER A 142 -0.12 -0.66 12.18
C SER A 142 -0.10 -0.10 10.77
N SER A 143 0.80 -0.61 9.92
CA SER A 143 0.88 -0.17 8.53
C SER A 143 -0.39 -0.56 7.76
N PRO A 144 -1.18 0.40 7.25
CA PRO A 144 -2.34 0.11 6.41
C PRO A 144 -1.91 -0.60 5.12
N PHE A 145 -0.74 -0.17 4.61
CA PHE A 145 0.16 -0.89 3.71
C PHE A 145 0.02 -2.42 3.84
N LEU A 146 0.69 -2.88 4.89
CA LEU A 146 0.91 -4.28 5.17
C LEU A 146 -0.41 -4.99 5.48
N ARG A 147 -1.35 -4.33 6.17
CA ARG A 147 -2.68 -4.90 6.43
C ARG A 147 -3.42 -5.22 5.13
N VAL A 148 -3.43 -4.32 4.16
CA VAL A 148 -4.09 -4.56 2.85
C VAL A 148 -3.40 -5.73 2.13
N ALA A 149 -2.07 -5.73 2.07
CA ALA A 149 -1.34 -6.81 1.40
C ALA A 149 -1.61 -8.18 2.06
N LEU A 150 -1.69 -8.24 3.39
CA LEU A 150 -2.01 -9.46 4.14
C LEU A 150 -3.48 -9.89 4.00
N LEU A 151 -4.39 -8.92 3.90
CA LEU A 151 -5.80 -9.18 3.63
C LEU A 151 -5.98 -9.79 2.23
N GLU A 152 -5.31 -9.22 1.22
CA GLU A 152 -5.31 -9.75 -0.15
C GLU A 152 -4.71 -11.15 -0.24
N ALA A 153 -3.71 -11.44 0.61
CA ALA A 153 -3.13 -12.76 0.78
C ALA A 153 -4.06 -13.77 1.49
N GLY A 154 -5.19 -13.32 2.04
CA GLY A 154 -6.06 -14.14 2.88
C GLY A 154 -5.44 -14.54 4.23
N LEU A 155 -4.41 -13.81 4.68
CA LEU A 155 -3.70 -14.10 5.94
C LEU A 155 -4.38 -13.45 7.15
N ILE A 156 -5.09 -12.34 6.95
CA ILE A 156 -5.88 -11.67 7.99
C ILE A 156 -7.28 -11.37 7.46
N GLN A 157 -8.24 -11.13 8.35
CA GLN A 157 -9.56 -10.57 8.03
C GLN A 157 -9.68 -9.18 8.66
N LEU A 158 -10.30 -8.25 7.94
CA LEU A 158 -10.69 -6.97 8.55
C LEU A 158 -11.87 -7.24 9.48
N ASP A 159 -11.59 -7.27 10.78
CA ASP A 159 -12.65 -7.04 11.74
C ASP A 159 -12.98 -5.54 11.70
N THR A 160 -14.17 -5.22 11.21
CA THR A 160 -14.70 -3.86 10.99
C THR A 160 -14.77 -3.00 12.25
N ALA A 161 -14.36 -3.51 13.41
CA ALA A 161 -14.45 -2.85 14.69
C ALA A 161 -13.30 -1.86 15.01
N LEU A 162 -12.20 -1.85 14.24
CA LEU A 162 -11.03 -0.98 14.52
C LEU A 162 -10.95 0.29 13.66
N ASP A 163 -11.97 0.63 12.88
CA ASP A 163 -12.05 1.87 12.08
C ASP A 163 -12.49 3.08 12.94
N SER A 164 -11.64 3.50 13.88
CA SER A 164 -11.83 4.74 14.65
C SER A 164 -11.14 5.96 14.04
N VAL A 165 -10.58 5.86 12.83
CA VAL A 165 -9.97 7.01 12.12
C VAL A 165 -10.65 7.20 10.78
N GLY A 166 -11.91 7.66 10.80
CA GLY A 166 -12.60 8.51 9.82
C GLY A 166 -12.60 8.17 8.31
N LEU A 167 -11.85 7.18 7.85
CA LEU A 167 -11.71 6.79 6.46
C LEU A 167 -12.64 5.62 6.18
N GLN A 168 -13.87 5.96 5.82
CA GLN A 168 -14.80 4.99 5.25
C GLN A 168 -14.34 4.71 3.81
N VAL A 169 -13.41 3.75 3.65
CA VAL A 169 -13.13 3.18 2.33
C VAL A 169 -14.30 2.26 1.99
N GLU A 170 -15.40 2.86 1.54
CA GLU A 170 -16.51 2.08 1.02
C GLU A 170 -16.09 1.53 -0.34
N ARG A 171 -15.55 0.29 -0.34
CA ARG A 171 -15.67 -0.54 -1.53
C ARG A 171 -17.16 -0.73 -1.75
N VAL A 172 -17.74 0.10 -2.62
CA VAL A 172 -19.05 -0.16 -3.23
C VAL A 172 -18.85 -1.36 -4.16
N ALA A 173 -18.66 -2.53 -3.54
CA ALA A 173 -18.54 -3.80 -4.23
C ALA A 173 -19.86 -3.99 -4.97
N ARG A 174 -19.80 -3.98 -6.33
CA ARG A 174 -20.91 -4.22 -7.27
C ARG A 174 -22.23 -4.43 -6.51
N ARG A 175 -22.86 -3.34 -6.05
CA ARG A 175 -24.15 -3.48 -5.38
C ARG A 175 -25.05 -4.15 -6.42
N PRO A 176 -25.61 -5.34 -6.16
CA PRO A 176 -26.66 -5.84 -7.03
C PRO A 176 -27.71 -4.73 -7.08
N LEU A 177 -28.12 -4.31 -8.28
CA LEU A 177 -29.13 -3.26 -8.55
C LEU A 177 -30.54 -3.67 -8.03
N MET A 178 -30.64 -4.23 -6.84
CA MET A 178 -31.84 -4.87 -6.28
C MET A 178 -32.63 -3.98 -5.33
N ASN A 179 -32.25 -2.72 -5.13
CA ASN A 179 -33.12 -1.73 -4.49
C ASN A 179 -33.42 -0.59 -5.45
N GLY A 180 -34.44 -0.80 -6.31
CA GLY A 180 -35.45 0.17 -6.79
C GLY A 180 -35.08 1.63 -7.14
N GLY A 181 -33.81 2.01 -7.21
CA GLY A 181 -33.36 3.32 -7.66
C GLY A 181 -33.53 3.38 -9.17
N SER A 182 -34.22 4.41 -9.65
CA SER A 182 -34.22 4.74 -11.08
C SER A 182 -32.78 4.74 -11.60
N PRO A 183 -32.51 4.27 -12.83
CA PRO A 183 -31.17 4.36 -13.41
C PRO A 183 -30.64 5.78 -13.23
N PRO A 184 -29.33 5.97 -12.97
CA PRO A 184 -28.77 7.29 -12.78
C PRO A 184 -29.21 8.17 -13.94
N ASP A 185 -29.87 9.30 -13.62
CA ASP A 185 -30.44 10.21 -14.60
C ASP A 185 -29.43 10.47 -15.73
N GLY A 186 -29.91 10.66 -16.95
CA GLY A 186 -29.05 10.78 -18.15
C GLY A 186 -27.93 11.84 -18.03
N ASP A 187 -28.05 12.77 -17.09
CA ASP A 187 -27.06 13.78 -16.76
C ASP A 187 -25.78 13.19 -16.12
N TRP A 188 -25.89 12.22 -15.20
CA TRP A 188 -24.70 11.57 -14.59
C TRP A 188 -23.92 10.73 -15.60
N SER A 189 -24.64 10.07 -16.50
CA SER A 189 -24.04 9.34 -17.62
C SER A 189 -23.23 10.28 -18.51
N ARG A 190 -23.77 11.47 -18.82
CA ARG A 190 -23.06 12.50 -19.61
C ARG A 190 -21.82 13.03 -18.89
N ILE A 191 -21.91 13.27 -17.58
CA ILE A 191 -20.77 13.73 -16.77
C ILE A 191 -19.68 12.66 -16.76
N TRP A 192 -20.04 11.38 -16.57
CA TRP A 192 -19.11 10.25 -16.63
C TRP A 192 -18.35 10.21 -17.95
N PHE A 193 -19.07 10.22 -19.08
CA PHE A 193 -18.42 10.21 -20.40
C PHE A 193 -17.60 11.48 -20.67
N ALA A 194 -18.02 12.63 -20.15
CA ALA A 194 -17.25 13.87 -20.28
C ALA A 194 -15.90 13.75 -19.55
N ALA A 195 -15.89 13.20 -18.33
CA ALA A 195 -14.68 12.95 -17.55
C ALA A 195 -13.80 11.87 -18.19
N ALA A 196 -14.39 10.78 -18.69
CA ALA A 196 -13.67 9.66 -19.31
C ALA A 196 -12.77 10.07 -20.50
N ARG A 197 -13.03 11.22 -21.15
CA ARG A 197 -12.17 11.78 -22.21
C ARG A 197 -10.77 12.18 -21.74
N HIS A 198 -10.54 12.31 -20.44
CA HIS A 198 -9.28 12.79 -19.86
C HIS A 198 -8.32 11.66 -19.41
N ALA A 199 -8.58 10.40 -19.76
CA ALA A 199 -7.71 9.25 -19.44
C ALA A 199 -7.21 9.22 -17.98
N TRP A 200 -8.13 9.36 -17.03
CA TRP A 200 -7.84 9.46 -15.61
C TRP A 200 -7.89 8.08 -14.91
N SER A 201 -7.04 7.89 -13.89
CA SER A 201 -7.15 6.81 -12.92
C SER A 201 -7.76 7.28 -11.60
N THR A 202 -7.63 8.57 -11.27
CA THR A 202 -8.25 9.16 -10.09
C THR A 202 -8.93 10.50 -10.39
N LEU A 203 -10.19 10.62 -9.97
CA LEU A 203 -11.05 11.78 -10.13
C LEU A 203 -11.47 12.29 -8.75
N ALA A 204 -11.12 13.54 -8.46
CA ALA A 204 -11.58 14.22 -7.25
C ALA A 204 -12.90 14.97 -7.50
N VAL A 205 -13.87 14.80 -6.62
CA VAL A 205 -15.11 15.59 -6.58
C VAL A 205 -14.99 16.54 -5.39
N VAL A 206 -14.73 17.81 -5.67
CA VAL A 206 -14.42 18.83 -4.66
C VAL A 206 -15.66 19.66 -4.40
N SER A 207 -16.04 19.82 -3.13
CA SER A 207 -17.13 20.73 -2.77
C SER A 207 -16.78 22.20 -3.05
N ALA A 208 -17.68 22.92 -3.72
CA ALA A 208 -17.51 24.34 -4.05
C ALA A 208 -17.69 25.27 -2.86
N SER A 209 -18.42 24.84 -1.83
CA SER A 209 -18.81 25.69 -0.71
C SER A 209 -18.42 25.06 0.63
N PRO A 210 -17.94 25.87 1.59
CA PRO A 210 -17.82 25.49 2.99
C PRO A 210 -19.11 24.85 3.54
N GLY A 211 -19.00 23.74 4.25
CA GLY A 211 -20.11 23.03 4.89
C GLY A 211 -20.91 22.11 3.97
N GLU A 212 -20.61 22.09 2.67
CA GLU A 212 -21.24 21.19 1.71
C GLU A 212 -20.41 19.92 1.48
N SER A 213 -21.09 18.79 1.36
CA SER A 213 -20.46 17.50 1.05
C SER A 213 -20.62 17.15 -0.42
N ALA A 214 -19.51 16.74 -1.04
CA ALA A 214 -19.47 16.25 -2.41
C ALA A 214 -19.83 14.75 -2.54
N ILE A 215 -20.07 14.05 -1.43
CA ILE A 215 -20.21 12.58 -1.43
C ILE A 215 -21.39 12.07 -2.27
N ALA A 216 -22.52 12.77 -2.24
CA ALA A 216 -23.69 12.38 -3.02
C ALA A 216 -23.41 12.46 -4.53
N ALA A 217 -22.72 13.52 -4.98
CA ALA A 217 -22.33 13.68 -6.37
C ALA A 217 -21.28 12.63 -6.78
N ALA A 218 -20.29 12.37 -5.92
CA ALA A 218 -19.28 11.35 -6.14
C ALA A 218 -19.88 9.95 -6.24
N SER A 219 -20.85 9.62 -5.37
CA SER A 219 -21.57 8.35 -5.39
C SER A 219 -22.38 8.16 -6.67
N MET A 220 -23.14 9.18 -7.09
CA MET A 220 -23.90 9.09 -8.35
C MET A 220 -23.00 8.96 -9.58
N LEU A 221 -21.84 9.61 -9.57
CA LEU A 221 -20.85 9.46 -10.63
C LEU A 221 -20.21 8.06 -10.62
N ALA A 222 -19.95 7.48 -9.44
CA ALA A 222 -19.46 6.11 -9.30
C ALA A 222 -20.49 5.09 -9.80
N ASP A 223 -21.76 5.26 -9.47
CA ASP A 223 -22.85 4.41 -9.97
C ASP A 223 -22.96 4.47 -11.49
N ALA A 224 -22.82 5.66 -12.09
CA ALA A 224 -22.74 5.80 -13.54
C ALA A 224 -21.50 5.07 -14.11
N GLY A 225 -20.35 5.20 -13.48
CA GLY A 225 -19.12 4.49 -13.88
C GLY A 225 -19.27 2.97 -13.85
N HIS A 226 -19.90 2.43 -12.80
CA HIS A 226 -20.20 1.00 -12.70
C HIS A 226 -21.16 0.48 -13.78
N LEU A 227 -22.05 1.33 -14.27
CA LEU A 227 -23.01 0.95 -15.32
C LEU A 227 -22.33 0.82 -16.69
N TYR A 228 -21.36 1.68 -16.99
CA TYR A 228 -20.79 1.79 -18.35
C TYR A 228 -19.37 1.23 -18.50
N ASP A 229 -18.58 1.16 -17.43
CA ASP A 229 -17.21 0.68 -17.50
C ASP A 229 -17.10 -0.80 -17.12
N ARG A 230 -16.19 -1.53 -17.79
CA ARG A 230 -15.86 -2.93 -17.46
C ARG A 230 -14.86 -3.02 -16.31
N GLY A 231 -14.22 -1.91 -15.95
CA GLY A 231 -13.29 -1.78 -14.83
C GLY A 231 -13.98 -1.73 -13.46
N THR A 232 -13.15 -1.79 -12.41
CA THR A 232 -13.60 -1.53 -11.03
C THR A 232 -13.47 -0.04 -10.75
N VAL A 233 -14.61 0.64 -10.57
CA VAL A 233 -14.66 2.00 -10.01
C VAL A 233 -14.70 1.87 -8.49
N GLU A 234 -13.81 2.54 -7.78
CA GLU A 234 -13.81 2.61 -6.32
C GLU A 234 -14.21 4.03 -5.88
N LEU A 235 -15.05 4.14 -4.86
CA LEU A 235 -15.40 5.40 -4.23
C LEU A 235 -14.65 5.51 -2.89
N ILE A 236 -14.00 6.63 -2.65
CA ILE A 236 -13.47 6.98 -1.32
C ILE A 236 -14.17 8.23 -0.83
N ASP A 237 -14.75 8.13 0.35
CA ASP A 237 -15.16 9.31 1.11
C ASP A 237 -13.94 9.83 1.88
N ALA A 238 -13.39 10.95 1.44
CA ALA A 238 -12.31 11.65 2.12
C ALA A 238 -12.79 12.97 2.75
N THR A 239 -14.10 13.14 2.92
CA THR A 239 -14.65 14.24 3.72
C THR A 239 -14.22 14.09 5.18
N GLY A 240 -13.93 15.21 5.84
CA GLY A 240 -13.44 15.27 7.22
C GLY A 240 -12.05 14.67 7.44
N VAL A 241 -11.31 14.28 6.39
CA VAL A 241 -9.97 13.69 6.54
C VAL A 241 -9.03 14.67 7.24
N THR A 242 -8.39 14.17 8.29
CA THR A 242 -7.41 14.94 9.06
C THR A 242 -6.06 14.98 8.34
N PRO A 243 -5.21 15.99 8.61
CA PRO A 243 -3.88 16.06 8.01
C PRO A 243 -3.02 14.80 8.21
N ALA A 244 -3.18 14.10 9.35
CA ALA A 244 -2.44 12.87 9.63
C ALA A 244 -2.87 11.68 8.75
N ALA A 245 -4.11 11.69 8.25
CA ALA A 245 -4.66 10.62 7.43
C ALA A 245 -4.44 10.84 5.92
N VAL A 246 -3.91 11.99 5.50
CA VAL A 246 -3.66 12.32 4.08
C VAL A 246 -2.77 11.28 3.41
N GLU A 247 -1.65 10.92 4.03
CA GLU A 247 -0.69 9.94 3.48
C GLU A 247 -1.36 8.58 3.24
N GLN A 248 -2.31 8.19 4.09
CA GLN A 248 -3.07 6.95 3.91
C GLN A 248 -4.00 7.01 2.69
N VAL A 249 -4.63 8.17 2.43
CA VAL A 249 -5.45 8.38 1.22
C VAL A 249 -4.57 8.31 -0.02
N LEU A 250 -3.43 9.01 -0.02
CA LEU A 250 -2.48 9.01 -1.14
C LEU A 250 -1.93 7.61 -1.43
N ALA A 251 -1.62 6.83 -0.39
CA ALA A 251 -1.22 5.44 -0.55
C ALA A 251 -2.33 4.58 -1.17
N SER A 252 -3.58 4.81 -0.79
CA SER A 252 -4.75 4.12 -1.36
C SER A 252 -4.96 4.45 -2.85
N MET A 253 -4.78 5.72 -3.23
CA MET A 253 -4.82 6.18 -4.63
C MET A 253 -3.75 5.50 -5.49
N THR A 254 -2.54 5.40 -4.95
CA THR A 254 -1.41 4.73 -5.61
C THR A 254 -1.70 3.25 -5.80
N GLY A 255 -2.24 2.57 -4.77
CA GLY A 255 -2.62 1.16 -4.83
C GLY A 255 -3.74 0.86 -5.83
N ALA A 256 -4.75 1.72 -5.92
CA ALA A 256 -5.83 1.57 -6.91
C ALA A 256 -5.33 1.76 -8.35
N THR A 257 -4.48 2.76 -8.57
CA THR A 257 -3.87 3.01 -9.89
C THR A 257 -3.03 1.81 -10.33
N ALA A 258 -2.26 1.18 -9.42
CA ALA A 258 -1.48 -0.02 -9.72
C ALA A 258 -2.36 -1.21 -10.15
N ARG A 259 -3.58 -1.32 -9.62
CA ARG A 259 -4.57 -2.35 -9.97
C ARG A 259 -5.36 -2.00 -11.25
N ARG A 260 -5.06 -0.88 -11.90
CA ARG A 260 -5.85 -0.31 -13.01
C ARG A 260 -7.32 -0.08 -12.64
N ALA A 261 -7.60 0.14 -11.35
CA ALA A 261 -8.91 0.56 -10.89
C ALA A 261 -9.04 2.08 -11.09
N GLN A 262 -10.24 2.53 -11.46
CA GLN A 262 -10.57 3.94 -11.47
C GLN A 262 -11.09 4.33 -10.09
N MET A 263 -10.67 5.49 -9.58
CA MET A 263 -11.03 5.93 -8.24
C MET A 263 -11.72 7.28 -8.31
N ILE A 264 -12.85 7.40 -7.62
CA ILE A 264 -13.55 8.66 -7.38
C ILE A 264 -13.39 9.00 -5.91
N ILE A 265 -13.02 10.24 -5.60
CA ILE A 265 -12.79 10.68 -4.22
C ILE A 265 -13.66 11.90 -3.94
N ALA A 266 -14.51 11.81 -2.92
CA ALA A 266 -15.25 12.96 -2.42
C ALA A 266 -14.36 13.76 -1.46
N LEU A 267 -14.25 15.08 -1.69
CA LEU A 267 -13.44 15.98 -0.89
C LEU A 267 -14.27 17.16 -0.37
N ASP A 268 -13.95 17.60 0.84
CA ASP A 268 -14.47 18.85 1.40
C ASP A 268 -13.98 20.07 0.61
N ASN A 269 -14.50 21.24 0.96
CA ASN A 269 -13.93 22.49 0.48
C ASN A 269 -12.53 22.72 1.10
N PRO A 270 -11.48 22.99 0.30
CA PRO A 270 -10.13 23.21 0.80
C PRO A 270 -9.98 24.50 1.64
N LEU A 271 -10.96 25.42 1.58
CA LEU A 271 -11.01 26.60 2.45
C LEU A 271 -11.34 26.25 3.91
N GLU A 272 -12.06 25.15 4.14
CA GLU A 272 -12.34 24.62 5.49
C GLU A 272 -11.32 23.57 5.90
N ASN A 273 -10.92 22.72 4.96
CA ASN A 273 -10.03 21.61 5.22
C ASN A 273 -8.83 21.60 4.26
N ALA A 274 -7.73 22.23 4.66
CA ALA A 274 -6.51 22.30 3.87
C ALA A 274 -5.87 20.92 3.59
N ALA A 275 -6.23 19.88 4.35
CA ALA A 275 -5.78 18.51 4.09
C ALA A 275 -6.26 17.97 2.74
N MET A 276 -7.32 18.55 2.17
CA MET A 276 -7.84 18.17 0.84
C MET A 276 -6.92 18.57 -0.31
N ILE A 277 -6.10 19.62 -0.14
CA ILE A 277 -5.26 20.18 -1.21
C ILE A 277 -4.30 19.13 -1.79
N PRO A 278 -3.45 18.44 -1.00
CA PRO A 278 -2.57 17.40 -1.53
C PRO A 278 -3.33 16.23 -2.17
N ILE A 279 -4.50 15.86 -1.62
CA ILE A 279 -5.32 14.77 -2.17
C ILE A 279 -5.88 15.17 -3.54
N ALA A 280 -6.45 16.37 -3.66
CA ALA A 280 -6.98 16.91 -4.91
C ALA A 280 -5.90 17.05 -5.99
N ARG A 281 -4.69 17.48 -5.61
CA ARG A 281 -3.55 17.60 -6.53
C ARG A 281 -2.92 16.27 -6.93
N HIS A 282 -3.10 15.22 -6.12
CA HIS A 282 -2.66 13.88 -6.46
C HIS A 282 -3.64 13.17 -7.40
N ALA A 283 -4.90 13.63 -7.46
CA ALA A 283 -5.84 13.17 -8.47
C ALA A 283 -5.42 13.67 -9.87
N ASN A 284 -5.69 12.88 -10.91
CA ASN A 284 -5.35 13.30 -12.29
C ASN A 284 -6.24 14.45 -12.75
N ILE A 285 -7.51 14.41 -12.33
CA ILE A 285 -8.51 15.41 -12.65
C ILE A 285 -9.41 15.66 -11.44
N ALA A 286 -10.02 16.83 -11.42
CA ALA A 286 -10.98 17.27 -10.44
C ALA A 286 -12.22 17.86 -11.12
N VAL A 287 -13.36 17.70 -10.47
CA VAL A 287 -14.62 18.35 -10.82
C VAL A 287 -15.13 19.11 -9.60
N LEU A 288 -15.61 20.33 -9.83
CA LEU A 288 -16.15 21.17 -8.76
C LEU A 288 -17.65 20.89 -8.59
N CYS A 289 -18.08 20.45 -7.41
CA CYS A 289 -19.49 20.24 -7.08
C CYS A 289 -20.11 21.51 -6.52
N VAL A 290 -21.04 22.12 -7.27
CA VAL A 290 -21.67 23.41 -6.96
C VAL A 290 -23.16 23.19 -6.69
N ARG A 291 -23.67 23.68 -5.55
CA ARG A 291 -25.12 23.71 -5.31
C ARG A 291 -25.79 24.87 -6.06
N LEU A 292 -26.90 24.57 -6.73
CA LEU A 292 -27.74 25.55 -7.40
C LEU A 292 -28.54 26.37 -6.38
N GLY A 293 -28.60 27.68 -6.59
CA GLY A 293 -29.37 28.59 -5.74
C GLY A 293 -28.54 29.32 -4.67
N GLU A 294 -27.27 28.93 -4.49
CA GLU A 294 -26.36 29.60 -3.56
C GLU A 294 -25.30 30.44 -4.31
N PRO A 295 -24.98 31.66 -3.83
CA PRO A 295 -23.98 32.52 -4.45
C PRO A 295 -22.58 32.02 -4.11
N THR A 296 -22.05 31.11 -4.94
CA THR A 296 -20.78 30.41 -4.67
C THR A 296 -19.66 30.81 -5.62
N ILE A 297 -19.84 31.79 -6.51
CA ILE A 297 -18.88 32.11 -7.59
C ILE A 297 -17.50 32.51 -7.02
N ASP A 298 -17.45 33.41 -6.05
CA ASP A 298 -16.17 33.88 -5.48
C ASP A 298 -15.48 32.78 -4.67
N VAL A 299 -16.25 31.99 -3.93
CA VAL A 299 -15.75 30.86 -3.14
C VAL A 299 -15.21 29.77 -4.07
N SER A 300 -15.98 29.40 -5.10
CA SER A 300 -15.61 28.45 -6.15
C SER A 300 -14.30 28.85 -6.83
N ARG A 301 -14.16 30.13 -7.19
CA ARG A 301 -12.92 30.65 -7.79
C ARG A 301 -11.73 30.47 -6.87
N ARG A 302 -11.88 30.80 -5.58
CA ARG A 302 -10.82 30.60 -4.58
C ARG A 302 -10.47 29.12 -4.42
N THR A 303 -11.47 28.24 -4.34
CA THR A 303 -11.26 26.78 -4.28
C THR A 303 -10.46 26.29 -5.48
N ILE A 304 -10.82 26.72 -6.68
CA ILE A 304 -10.09 26.39 -7.91
C ILE A 304 -8.66 26.94 -7.86
N ASP A 305 -8.46 28.19 -7.46
CA ASP A 305 -7.14 28.82 -7.43
C ASP A 305 -6.21 28.19 -6.37
N ILE A 306 -6.75 27.69 -5.25
CA ILE A 306 -5.99 26.99 -4.20
C ILE A 306 -5.47 25.63 -4.69
N ILE A 307 -6.33 24.84 -5.34
CA ILE A 307 -5.95 23.52 -5.84
C ILE A 307 -5.08 23.67 -7.10
N GLY A 308 -5.45 24.57 -8.00
CA GLY A 308 -4.84 24.77 -9.32
C GLY A 308 -5.88 24.55 -10.42
N ARG A 309 -5.94 25.47 -11.39
CA ARG A 309 -6.92 25.44 -12.49
C ARG A 309 -6.72 24.25 -13.42
N GLU A 310 -5.48 23.81 -13.57
CA GLU A 310 -5.06 22.69 -14.41
C GLU A 310 -5.65 21.35 -13.97
N TYR A 311 -6.04 21.21 -12.70
CA TYR A 311 -6.66 19.99 -12.19
C TYR A 311 -8.15 19.94 -12.54
N PHE A 312 -8.83 21.08 -12.73
CA PHE A 312 -10.26 21.08 -12.95
C PHE A 312 -10.64 20.88 -14.42
N VAL A 313 -11.43 19.85 -14.69
CA VAL A 313 -11.99 19.57 -16.03
C VAL A 313 -13.41 20.11 -16.20
N GLY A 314 -14.06 20.53 -15.11
CA GLY A 314 -15.39 21.11 -15.15
C GLY A 314 -16.06 21.23 -13.78
N SER A 315 -17.37 21.45 -13.80
CA SER A 315 -18.21 21.55 -12.61
C SER A 315 -19.49 20.74 -12.75
N ILE A 316 -20.00 20.23 -11.64
CA ILE A 316 -21.26 19.52 -11.51
C ILE A 316 -22.21 20.40 -10.72
N ALA A 317 -23.40 20.67 -11.27
CA ALA A 317 -24.43 21.42 -10.59
C ALA A 317 -25.42 20.46 -9.92
N VAL A 318 -25.49 20.50 -8.59
CA VAL A 318 -26.45 19.71 -7.80
C VAL A 318 -27.57 20.60 -7.27
N ARG A 319 -28.78 20.06 -7.13
CA ARG A 319 -29.94 20.76 -6.55
C ARG A 319 -30.11 20.39 -5.08
#